data_AF-A0A2M8DVH4-F1
#
_entry.id   AF-A0A2M8DVH4-F1
#
_cell.length_a   1.000
_cell.length_b   1.000
_cell.length_c   1.000
_cell.angle_alpha   90.00
_cell.angle_beta   90.00
_cell.angle_gamma   90.00
#
_symmetry.space_group_name_H-M   'P 1'
#
loop_
_entity.id
_entity.type
_entity.pdbx_description
1 polymer ?
#
loop_
_entity_poly.entity_id
_entity_poly.type
_entity_poly.pdbx_seq_one_letter_code
_entity_poly.pdbx_strand_id
1 'polypeptide(L)'
;MNQRLIRILGGSTEHYPYALESKYPRILEQIMSLWDSDEIDHCFMDLMVTNRGDRVGFPPEVAAEIMYLSLVHAAQESPGKNKDIWDASSNLFVNFTPQPAMENSRTEPPTDIQNELKKLGFYVTP
;
A
#
# COMPACT_ATOMS: atom_id res chain seq x y z
N MET A 1 -11.35 -6.15 28.46
CA MET A 1 -10.18 -5.25 28.48
C MET A 1 -8.88 -6.04 28.61
N ASN A 2 -8.15 -6.10 27.51
CA ASN A 2 -6.86 -6.78 27.41
C ASN A 2 -5.72 -5.86 27.93
N GLN A 3 -5.10 -6.24 29.05
CA GLN A 3 -4.03 -5.45 29.67
C GLN A 3 -2.75 -5.38 28.84
N ARG A 4 -2.51 -6.36 27.95
CA ARG A 4 -1.37 -6.34 27.04
C ARG A 4 -1.56 -5.27 25.98
N LEU A 5 -2.76 -5.18 25.42
CA LEU A 5 -3.10 -4.18 24.42
C LEU A 5 -2.97 -2.75 24.95
N ILE A 6 -3.42 -2.49 26.17
CA ILE A 6 -3.27 -1.17 26.80
C ILE A 6 -1.80 -0.76 26.88
N ARG A 7 -0.88 -1.69 27.18
CA ARG A 7 0.56 -1.39 27.22
C ARG A 7 1.12 -1.08 25.83
N ILE A 8 0.70 -1.82 24.81
CA ILE A 8 1.07 -1.58 23.41
C ILE A 8 0.62 -0.18 22.97
N LEU A 9 -0.57 0.24 23.40
CA LEU A 9 -1.15 1.56 23.13
C LEU A 9 -0.57 2.69 24.00
N GLY A 10 0.58 2.48 24.64
CA GLY A 10 1.23 3.50 25.47
C GLY A 10 0.56 3.74 26.83
N GLY A 11 -0.25 2.80 27.31
CA GLY A 11 -0.91 2.85 28.62
C GLY A 11 -2.23 3.63 28.64
N SER A 12 -2.70 4.15 27.51
CA SER A 12 -3.96 4.88 27.42
C SER A 12 -5.14 3.96 27.06
N THR A 13 -6.28 4.19 27.72
CA THR A 13 -7.55 3.53 27.41
C THR A 13 -8.37 4.28 26.35
N GLU A 14 -7.95 5.48 25.95
CA GLU A 14 -8.68 6.32 24.99
C GLU A 14 -8.71 5.73 23.57
N HIS A 15 -7.66 4.98 23.20
CA HIS A 15 -7.56 4.32 21.91
C HIS A 15 -7.81 2.81 21.97
N TYR A 16 -8.37 2.35 23.09
CA TYR A 16 -8.69 0.95 23.25
C TYR A 16 -9.84 0.55 22.31
N PRO A 17 -9.74 -0.57 21.58
CA PRO A 17 -10.72 -0.94 20.57
C PRO A 17 -11.95 -1.62 21.19
N TYR A 18 -12.83 -0.82 21.80
CA TYR A 18 -14.03 -1.32 22.49
C TYR A 18 -15.03 -1.95 21.52
N ALA A 19 -15.17 -1.39 20.32
CA ALA A 19 -16.15 -1.90 19.35
C ALA A 19 -15.70 -3.26 18.80
N LEU A 20 -14.40 -3.42 18.52
CA LEU A 20 -13.78 -4.67 18.09
C LEU A 20 -13.83 -5.73 19.19
N GLU A 21 -13.50 -5.40 20.44
CA GLU A 21 -13.58 -6.35 21.56
C GLU A 21 -15.01 -6.86 21.76
N SER A 22 -16.00 -5.96 21.68
CA SER A 22 -17.40 -6.29 21.93
C SER A 22 -18.04 -7.09 20.78
N LYS A 23 -17.83 -6.65 19.53
CA LYS A 23 -18.50 -7.24 18.36
C LYS A 23 -17.73 -8.43 17.77
N TYR A 24 -16.40 -8.44 17.87
CA TYR A 24 -15.53 -9.42 17.21
C TYR A 24 -14.40 -9.90 18.13
N PRO A 25 -14.71 -10.48 19.31
CA PRO A 25 -13.70 -10.92 20.28
C PRO A 25 -12.70 -11.92 19.68
N ARG A 26 -13.14 -12.79 18.77
CA ARG A 26 -12.26 -13.77 18.09
C ARG A 26 -11.19 -13.11 17.21
N ILE A 27 -11.53 -11.98 16.59
CA ILE A 27 -10.59 -11.23 15.74
C ILE A 27 -9.57 -10.53 16.63
N LEU A 28 -10.01 -9.94 17.74
CA LEU A 28 -9.11 -9.35 18.72
C LEU A 28 -8.13 -10.39 19.29
N GLU A 29 -8.61 -11.58 19.64
CA GLU A 29 -7.74 -12.68 20.10
C GLU A 29 -6.73 -13.10 19.03
N GLN A 30 -7.16 -13.22 17.77
CA GLN A 30 -6.28 -13.54 16.65
C GLN A 30 -5.19 -12.47 16.46
N ILE A 31 -5.57 -11.19 16.47
CA ILE A 31 -4.63 -10.06 16.38
C ILE A 31 -3.63 -10.12 17.55
N MET A 32 -4.09 -10.38 18.78
CA MET A 32 -3.23 -10.48 19.95
C MET A 32 -2.30 -11.71 19.92
N SER A 33 -2.76 -12.82 19.34
CA SER A 33 -1.94 -14.02 19.17
C SER A 33 -0.84 -13.82 18.13
N LEU A 34 -1.12 -13.04 17.07
CA LEU A 34 -0.18 -12.79 15.99
C LEU A 34 0.65 -11.54 16.21
N TRP A 35 0.37 -10.71 17.22
CA TRP A 35 0.98 -9.38 17.40
C TRP A 35 2.52 -9.34 17.38
N ASP A 36 3.19 -10.37 17.89
CA ASP A 36 4.67 -10.45 17.89
C ASP A 36 5.23 -11.25 16.69
N SER A 37 4.37 -11.67 15.77
CA SER A 37 4.70 -12.46 14.58
C SER A 37 4.68 -11.59 13.33
N ASP A 38 5.57 -11.87 12.39
CA ASP A 38 5.58 -11.24 11.05
C ASP A 38 4.30 -11.55 10.24
N GLU A 39 3.49 -12.53 10.69
CA GLU A 39 2.18 -12.85 10.08
C GLU A 39 1.08 -11.83 10.39
N ILE A 40 1.30 -10.92 11.35
CA ILE A 40 0.27 -9.94 11.73
C ILE A 40 -0.09 -8.97 10.60
N ASP A 41 0.89 -8.61 9.76
CA ASP A 41 0.65 -7.72 8.62
C ASP A 41 -0.26 -8.39 7.59
N HIS A 42 -0.07 -9.69 7.36
CA HIS A 42 -0.97 -10.49 6.52
C HIS A 42 -2.36 -10.57 7.14
N CYS A 43 -2.46 -10.75 8.46
CA CYS A 43 -3.74 -10.75 9.17
C CYS A 43 -4.49 -9.43 8.99
N PHE A 44 -3.82 -8.28 9.16
CA PHE A 44 -4.44 -6.97 8.92
C PHE A 44 -4.88 -6.79 7.47
N MET A 45 -4.06 -7.25 6.51
CA MET A 45 -4.38 -7.16 5.09
C MET A 45 -5.60 -8.02 4.73
N ASP A 46 -5.71 -9.23 5.26
CA ASP A 46 -6.88 -10.10 5.09
C ASP A 46 -8.15 -9.52 5.74
N LEU A 47 -8.02 -8.80 6.86
CA LEU A 47 -9.14 -8.12 7.51
C LEU A 47 -9.62 -6.90 6.70
N MET A 48 -8.72 -6.19 6.02
CA MET A 48 -9.04 -5.00 5.22
C MET A 48 -9.46 -5.35 3.79
N VAL A 49 -8.85 -6.35 3.16
CA VAL A 49 -9.08 -6.77 1.78
C VAL A 49 -9.98 -7.99 1.76
N THR A 50 -11.29 -7.76 1.79
CA THR A 50 -12.26 -8.86 1.71
C THR A 50 -12.36 -9.40 0.28
N ASN A 51 -11.65 -10.50 -0.02
CA ASN A 51 -11.69 -11.15 -1.34
C ASN A 51 -12.94 -12.03 -1.58
N ARG A 52 -14.05 -11.78 -0.87
CA ARG A 52 -15.28 -12.59 -1.00
C ARG A 52 -16.49 -11.68 -1.12
N GLY A 53 -17.19 -11.78 -2.25
CA GLY A 53 -18.28 -10.86 -2.66
C GLY A 53 -19.53 -10.85 -1.77
N ASP A 54 -19.66 -11.81 -0.84
CA ASP A 54 -20.88 -12.00 -0.04
C ASP A 54 -20.77 -11.44 1.40
N ARG A 55 -19.73 -10.67 1.73
CA ARG A 55 -19.58 -10.06 3.07
C ARG A 55 -19.75 -8.54 3.02
N VAL A 56 -20.50 -8.03 4.00
CA VAL A 56 -20.89 -6.61 4.16
C VAL A 56 -19.71 -5.74 4.67
N GLY A 57 -18.54 -6.33 4.94
CA GLY A 57 -17.40 -5.65 5.56
C GLY A 57 -17.59 -5.42 7.07
N PHE A 58 -16.69 -4.63 7.66
CA PHE A 58 -16.79 -4.22 9.05
C PHE A 58 -17.57 -2.92 9.19
N PRO A 59 -18.29 -2.71 10.31
CA PRO A 59 -18.80 -1.40 10.68
C PRO A 59 -17.66 -0.36 10.70
N PRO A 60 -17.94 0.90 10.37
CA PRO A 60 -16.90 1.93 10.25
C PRO A 60 -16.11 2.13 11.54
N GLU A 61 -16.75 1.98 12.71
CA GLU A 61 -16.06 2.10 14.00
C GLU A 61 -15.04 0.98 14.21
N VAL A 62 -15.41 -0.24 13.80
CA VAL A 62 -14.55 -1.42 13.92
C VAL A 62 -13.41 -1.36 12.89
N ALA A 63 -13.71 -0.91 11.67
CA ALA A 63 -12.70 -0.72 10.64
C ALA A 63 -11.65 0.33 11.07
N ALA A 64 -12.08 1.45 11.67
CA ALA A 64 -11.18 2.48 12.18
C ALA A 64 -10.28 1.95 13.31
N GLU A 65 -10.83 1.15 14.22
CA GLU A 65 -10.05 0.49 15.28
C GLU A 65 -9.01 -0.50 14.71
N ILE A 66 -9.39 -1.31 13.71
CA ILE A 66 -8.45 -2.25 13.04
C ILE A 66 -7.34 -1.47 12.32
N MET A 67 -7.67 -0.40 11.59
CA MET A 67 -6.67 0.44 10.92
C MET A 67 -5.71 1.08 11.92
N TYR A 68 -6.24 1.59 13.03
CA TYR A 68 -5.42 2.20 14.08
C TYR A 68 -4.43 1.19 14.67
N LEU A 69 -4.87 -0.04 14.95
CA LEU A 69 -3.99 -1.11 15.43
C LEU A 69 -2.88 -1.45 14.42
N SER A 70 -3.21 -1.52 13.13
CA SER A 70 -2.22 -1.72 12.06
C SER A 70 -1.18 -0.59 12.03
N LEU A 71 -1.62 0.67 12.22
CA LEU A 71 -0.70 1.82 12.25
C LEU A 71 0.22 1.80 13.48
N VAL A 72 -0.31 1.41 14.65
CA VAL A 72 0.50 1.22 15.87
C VAL A 72 1.55 0.14 15.64
N HIS A 73 1.17 -1.00 15.06
CA HIS A 73 2.11 -2.08 14.73
C HIS A 73 3.21 -1.59 13.77
N ALA A 74 2.82 -0.94 12.67
CA ALA A 74 3.76 -0.40 11.69
C ALA A 74 4.72 0.66 12.28
N ALA A 75 4.26 1.45 13.26
CA ALA A 75 5.11 2.41 13.95
C ALA A 75 6.10 1.77 14.94
N GLN A 76 5.76 0.58 15.47
CA GLN A 76 6.64 -0.21 16.34
C GLN A 76 7.70 -0.97 15.53
N GLU A 77 7.39 -1.33 14.29
CA GLU A 77 8.37 -1.89 13.38
C GLU A 77 9.43 -0.83 13.05
N SER A 78 10.68 -1.07 13.46
CA SER A 78 11.75 -0.12 13.20
C SER A 78 11.84 0.18 11.70
N PRO A 79 12.09 1.44 11.27
CA PRO A 79 12.17 1.83 9.85
C PRO A 79 13.32 1.15 9.07
N GLY A 80 14.00 0.16 9.66
CA GLY A 80 15.06 -0.64 9.06
C GLY A 80 14.66 -2.01 8.51
N LYS A 81 13.48 -2.59 8.85
CA LYS A 81 13.05 -3.88 8.26
C LYS A 81 12.60 -3.75 6.80
N ASN A 82 12.27 -2.54 6.37
CA ASN A 82 11.86 -2.23 5.01
C ASN A 82 12.71 -1.11 4.38
N LYS A 83 14.00 -1.08 4.73
CA LYS A 83 14.91 -0.04 4.23
C LYS A 83 15.06 -0.06 2.70
N ASP A 84 14.80 -1.18 2.02
CA ASP A 84 15.18 -1.32 0.60
C ASP A 84 14.11 -1.82 -0.38
N ILE A 85 12.80 -1.73 -0.12
CA ILE A 85 11.83 -2.05 -1.20
C ILE A 85 11.72 -0.89 -2.21
N TRP A 86 11.76 0.36 -1.74
CA TRP A 86 11.79 1.54 -2.60
C TRP A 86 13.22 2.00 -2.94
N ASP A 87 14.23 1.62 -2.16
CA ASP A 87 15.65 1.88 -2.50
C ASP A 87 16.10 1.05 -3.70
N ALA A 88 15.67 -0.22 -3.78
CA ALA A 88 15.94 -1.08 -4.93
C ALA A 88 15.37 -0.51 -6.25
N SER A 89 14.25 0.21 -6.17
CA SER A 89 13.65 0.90 -7.34
C SER A 89 14.33 2.24 -7.63
N SER A 90 14.86 2.92 -6.60
CA SER A 90 15.59 4.18 -6.71
C SER A 90 16.92 3.99 -7.44
N ASN A 91 17.59 2.86 -7.19
CA ASN A 91 18.85 2.50 -7.84
C ASN A 91 18.69 2.12 -9.33
N LEU A 92 17.47 1.84 -9.81
CA LEU A 92 17.20 1.62 -11.24
C LEU A 92 17.12 2.93 -12.03
N PHE A 93 16.73 4.03 -11.38
CA PHE A 93 16.54 5.33 -12.01
C PHE A 93 17.82 6.18 -12.09
N VAL A 94 18.79 5.95 -11.20
CA VAL A 94 20.11 6.64 -11.21
C VAL A 94 21.00 6.25 -12.39
N ASN A 95 20.74 5.10 -13.03
CA ASN A 95 21.44 4.69 -14.25
C ASN A 95 20.74 5.18 -15.52
N PHE A 96 19.74 6.06 -15.41
CA PHE A 96 19.23 6.78 -16.56
C PHE A 96 20.27 7.82 -16.98
N THR A 97 21.25 7.41 -17.77
CA THR A 97 22.08 8.35 -18.52
C THR A 97 21.14 9.06 -19.48
N PRO A 98 20.79 10.34 -19.28
CA PRO A 98 20.09 11.07 -20.32
C PRO A 98 21.06 11.04 -21.50
N GLN A 99 20.67 10.48 -22.63
CA GLN A 99 21.45 10.72 -23.84
C GLN A 99 21.58 12.24 -23.94
N PRO A 100 22.81 12.80 -23.97
CA PRO A 100 22.97 14.21 -24.24
C PRO A 100 22.22 14.43 -25.54
N ALA A 101 21.27 15.38 -25.51
CA ALA A 101 20.48 15.74 -26.67
C ALA A 101 21.45 15.98 -27.84
N MET A 102 21.63 14.96 -28.67
CA MET A 102 22.03 15.13 -30.04
C MET A 102 20.83 15.81 -30.67
N GLU A 103 20.81 17.14 -30.52
CA GLU A 103 20.49 18.06 -31.58
C GLU A 103 19.51 17.48 -32.59
N ASN A 104 18.22 17.70 -32.29
CA ASN A 104 17.14 17.94 -33.25
C ASN A 104 17.37 17.45 -34.68
N SER A 105 17.67 16.17 -34.86
CA SER A 105 17.49 15.50 -36.13
C SER A 105 16.15 14.81 -35.99
N ARG A 106 15.08 15.56 -36.31
CA ARG A 106 13.77 14.97 -36.65
C ARG A 106 14.06 13.84 -37.63
N THR A 107 14.05 12.61 -37.14
CA THR A 107 13.88 11.46 -38.01
C THR A 107 12.38 11.41 -38.22
N GLU A 108 11.98 11.80 -39.42
CA GLU A 108 10.60 11.67 -39.89
C GLU A 108 10.02 10.32 -39.44
N PRO A 109 8.76 10.27 -38.96
CA PRO A 109 8.14 9.02 -38.57
C PRO A 109 8.21 8.03 -39.74
N PRO A 110 8.46 6.73 -39.49
CA PRO A 110 8.52 5.69 -40.52
C PRO A 110 7.36 5.81 -41.52
N THR A 111 7.64 5.60 -42.81
CA THR A 111 6.72 5.88 -43.92
C THR A 111 5.34 5.23 -43.75
N ASP A 112 5.26 4.07 -43.10
CA ASP A 112 4.00 3.38 -42.79
C ASP A 112 3.09 4.20 -41.87
N ILE A 113 3.68 4.89 -40.89
CA ILE A 113 2.95 5.78 -39.97
C ILE A 113 2.49 7.03 -40.72
N GLN A 114 3.30 7.58 -41.63
CA GLN A 114 2.91 8.75 -42.43
C GLN A 114 1.71 8.45 -43.34
N ASN A 115 1.66 7.25 -43.90
CA ASN A 115 0.58 6.84 -44.80
C ASN A 115 -0.75 6.68 -44.05
N GLU A 116 -0.73 6.13 -42.84
CA GLU A 116 -1.92 6.05 -41.98
C GLU A 116 -2.38 7.43 -41.50
N LEU A 117 -1.45 8.31 -41.12
CA LEU A 117 -1.80 9.68 -40.72
C LEU A 117 -2.41 10.47 -41.88
N LYS A 118 -1.92 10.29 -43.12
CA LYS A 118 -2.52 10.89 -44.32
C LYS A 118 -3.94 10.38 -44.58
N LYS A 119 -4.20 9.08 -44.40
CA LYS A 119 -5.58 8.53 -44.52
C LYS A 119 -6.53 9.17 -43.50
N LEU A 120 -6.02 9.55 -42.34
CA LEU A 120 -6.76 10.22 -41.27
C LEU A 120 -6.81 11.76 -41.42
N GLY A 121 -6.30 12.31 -42.53
CA GLY A 121 -6.34 13.74 -42.81
C GLY A 121 -5.26 14.58 -42.13
N PHE A 122 -4.27 13.94 -41.50
CA PHE A 122 -3.12 14.61 -40.89
C PHE A 122 -1.95 14.66 -41.87
N TYR A 123 -1.56 15.86 -42.27
CA TYR A 123 -0.38 16.10 -43.10
C TYR A 123 0.80 16.50 -42.23
N VAL A 124 1.85 15.68 -42.22
CA VAL A 124 3.13 16.02 -41.58
C VAL A 124 3.88 16.95 -42.55
N THR A 125 4.10 18.21 -42.16
CA THR A 125 5.00 19.14 -42.84
C THR A 125 6.43 18.99 -42.31
N PRO A 126 7.47 19.18 -43.15
CA PRO A 126 8.87 19.00 -42.78
C PRO A 126 9.35 19.99 -41.68
#